data_AF-A0A953P8K6-F1
#
_entry.id   AF-A0A953P8K6-F1
#
_cell.length_a   1.000
_cell.length_b   1.000
_cell.length_c   1.000
_cell.angle_alpha   90.00
_cell.angle_beta   90.00
_cell.angle_gamma   90.00
#
_symmetry.space_group_name_H-M   'P 1'
#
loop_
_entity.id
_entity.type
_entity.pdbx_description
1 polymer ?
#
loop_
_entity_poly.entity_id
_entity_poly.type
_entity_poly.pdbx_seq_one_letter_code
_entity_poly.pdbx_strand_id
1 'polypeptide(L)'
;MPEQSEVVCLVNICPEKWPARHRTYFGSLEIHSPAPGEAYAVTPVRGCRGVIDLGDKRIMEYAISAREVAEDIARELNGDSGEGSFHGVFVAAGKTPTETELIGARQRLREFHQRLVAAADLEWERTRNPMFITDLERRAARQLGLEKPWLYDSKPAVECPVCAERIKPGVAVCRGCGAILDRARAAQFGLIAPEEEKKPAEAQKKNGGK
;
A
#
# COMPACT_ATOMS: atom_id res chain seq x y z
N MET A 1 10.11 37.83 26.53
CA MET A 1 9.49 37.55 25.22
C MET A 1 9.46 36.04 25.08
N PRO A 2 8.31 35.37 24.99
CA PRO A 2 8.31 33.92 24.80
C PRO A 2 8.88 33.64 23.41
N GLU A 3 9.99 32.91 23.34
CA GLU A 3 10.54 32.39 22.09
C GLU A 3 9.40 31.73 21.32
N GLN A 4 9.16 32.18 20.08
CA GLN A 4 8.24 31.50 19.19
C GLN A 4 8.76 30.06 19.07
N SER A 5 8.03 29.11 19.63
CA SER A 5 8.35 27.69 19.52
C SER A 5 8.43 27.37 18.04
N GLU A 6 9.65 27.17 17.53
CA GLU A 6 9.89 26.80 16.15
C GLU A 6 9.08 25.54 15.86
N VAL A 7 8.24 25.59 14.82
CA VAL A 7 7.46 24.44 14.38
C VAL A 7 7.99 24.02 13.02
N VAL A 8 8.39 22.75 12.93
CA VAL A 8 8.92 22.15 11.71
C VAL A 8 7.91 21.13 11.19
N CYS A 9 7.82 21.00 9.88
CA CYS A 9 6.85 20.12 9.22
C CYS A 9 7.52 18.80 8.82
N LEU A 10 7.11 17.72 9.48
CA LEU A 10 7.45 16.36 9.07
C LEU A 10 6.42 15.91 8.01
N VAL A 11 6.91 15.51 6.85
CA VAL A 11 6.08 15.17 5.69
C VAL A 11 6.16 13.67 5.44
N ASN A 12 4.99 13.04 5.27
CA ASN A 12 4.87 11.63 4.91
C ASN A 12 4.16 11.52 3.54
N ILE A 13 4.82 10.92 2.56
CA ILE A 13 4.26 10.66 1.22
C ILE A 13 3.76 9.22 1.04
N CYS A 14 3.97 8.35 2.04
CA CYS A 14 3.55 6.95 1.98
C CYS A 14 2.21 6.77 2.71
N PRO A 15 1.22 6.07 2.12
CA PRO A 15 -0.08 5.82 2.76
C PRO A 15 -0.01 4.85 3.95
N GLU A 16 1.16 4.31 4.25
CA GLU A 16 1.38 3.40 5.36
C GLU A 16 1.22 4.11 6.70
N LYS A 17 0.38 3.52 7.55
CA LYS A 17 0.18 3.98 8.92
C LYS A 17 1.32 3.49 9.81
N TRP A 18 1.92 4.42 10.52
CA TRP A 18 2.94 4.14 11.51
C TRP A 18 2.32 3.95 12.89
N PRO A 19 2.81 3.02 13.71
CA PRO A 19 2.46 3.01 15.13
C PRO A 19 2.95 4.30 15.78
N ALA A 20 2.23 4.77 16.80
CA ALA A 20 2.63 5.95 17.54
C ALA A 20 4.03 5.75 18.17
N ARG A 21 4.90 6.74 18.02
CA ARG A 21 6.28 6.66 18.52
C ARG A 21 6.35 7.24 19.92
N HIS A 22 6.85 6.43 20.86
CA HIS A 22 7.04 6.83 22.24
C HIS A 22 8.46 7.35 22.44
N ARG A 23 8.59 8.58 22.95
CA ARG A 23 9.85 9.24 23.26
C ARG A 23 9.81 9.80 24.67
N THR A 24 10.99 9.81 25.30
CA THR A 24 11.18 10.27 26.69
C THR A 24 10.82 11.75 26.88
N TYR A 25 10.93 12.58 25.84
CA TYR A 25 10.82 14.04 25.95
C TYR A 25 9.47 14.62 25.47
N PHE A 26 8.68 13.87 24.69
CA PHE A 26 7.39 14.33 24.12
C PHE A 26 6.23 13.36 24.34
N GLY A 27 6.45 12.23 25.01
CA GLY A 27 5.43 11.20 25.15
C GLY A 27 5.20 10.45 23.83
N SER A 28 3.94 10.35 23.40
CA SER A 28 3.55 9.63 22.18
C SER A 28 3.29 10.62 21.05
N LEU A 29 4.00 10.47 19.92
CA LEU A 29 3.75 11.22 18.70
C LEU A 29 3.15 10.31 17.62
N GLU A 30 1.97 10.67 17.14
CA GLU A 30 1.36 10.05 15.97
C GLU A 30 1.84 10.76 14.70
N ILE A 31 2.38 9.99 13.75
CA ILE A 31 2.79 10.51 12.44
C ILE A 31 1.63 10.36 11.48
N HIS A 32 1.15 11.47 10.95
CA HIS A 32 0.05 11.46 10.00
C HIS A 32 0.46 10.78 8.69
N SER A 33 -0.48 10.03 8.12
CA SER A 33 -0.35 9.40 6.80
C SER A 33 -1.37 10.04 5.86
N PRO A 34 -1.06 10.21 4.56
CA PRO A 34 -1.97 10.84 3.60
C PRO A 34 -3.29 10.09 3.53
N ALA A 35 -4.41 10.82 3.55
CA ALA A 35 -5.72 10.22 3.33
C ALA A 35 -5.85 9.71 1.89
N PRO A 36 -6.81 8.81 1.58
CA PRO A 36 -7.03 8.34 0.22
C PRO A 36 -7.28 9.51 -0.74
N GLY A 37 -6.36 9.72 -1.69
CA GLY A 37 -6.41 10.82 -2.66
C GLY A 37 -5.54 12.04 -2.32
N GLU A 38 -4.95 12.10 -1.12
CA GLU A 38 -4.00 13.14 -0.75
C GLU A 38 -2.58 12.80 -1.20
N ALA A 39 -1.84 13.83 -1.62
CA ALA A 39 -0.48 13.69 -2.13
C ALA A 39 0.59 13.48 -1.05
N TYR A 40 0.33 13.99 0.16
CA TYR A 40 1.21 13.94 1.33
C TYR A 40 0.42 14.31 2.59
N ALA A 41 0.91 13.86 3.76
CA ALA A 41 0.45 14.32 5.06
C ALA A 41 1.56 15.12 5.77
N VAL A 42 1.14 16.08 6.60
CA VAL A 42 2.06 16.90 7.41
C VAL A 42 1.78 16.67 8.89
N THR A 43 2.85 16.43 9.64
CA THR A 43 2.84 16.36 11.10
C THR A 43 3.67 17.52 11.64
N PRO A 44 3.07 18.45 12.41
CA PRO A 44 3.81 19.55 13.02
C PRO A 44 4.64 19.04 14.20
N VAL A 45 5.94 19.29 14.17
CA VAL A 45 6.91 18.92 15.21
C VAL A 45 7.39 20.18 15.92
N ARG A 46 7.52 20.11 17.24
CA ARG A 46 8.02 21.19 18.09
C ARG A 46 9.32 20.76 18.75
N GLY A 47 10.16 21.72 19.12
CA GLY A 47 11.33 21.46 19.96
C GLY A 47 10.94 21.09 21.40
N CYS A 48 11.83 20.41 22.11
CA CYS A 48 11.69 20.11 23.53
C CYS A 48 12.93 20.51 24.31
N ARG A 49 12.79 20.40 25.63
CA ARG A 49 13.94 20.30 26.52
C ARG A 49 14.14 18.84 26.90
N GLY A 50 15.36 18.37 26.70
CA GLY A 50 15.84 17.13 27.25
C GLY A 50 16.52 17.37 28.59
N VAL A 51 16.66 16.30 29.36
CA VAL A 51 17.27 16.33 30.68
C VAL A 51 18.35 15.25 30.73
N ILE A 52 19.56 15.62 31.16
CA ILE A 52 20.66 14.70 31.42
C ILE A 52 20.90 14.70 32.93
N ASP A 53 20.85 13.51 33.54
CA ASP A 53 21.30 13.31 34.91
C ASP A 53 22.82 13.10 34.90
N LEU A 54 23.55 14.01 35.56
CA LEU A 54 25.00 13.97 35.65
C LEU A 54 25.48 13.29 36.95
N GLY A 55 24.57 12.72 37.74
CA GLY A 55 24.87 12.21 39.09
C GLY A 55 24.93 13.34 40.12
N ASP A 56 25.08 12.98 41.41
CA ASP A 56 25.18 13.93 42.53
C ASP A 56 24.06 14.98 42.58
N LYS A 57 22.83 14.58 42.21
CA LYS A 57 21.64 15.46 42.12
C LYS A 57 21.80 16.63 41.14
N ARG A 58 22.75 16.55 40.19
CA ARG A 58 22.95 17.56 39.16
C ARG A 58 22.21 17.16 37.90
N ILE A 59 21.29 18.04 37.52
CA ILE A 59 20.49 17.88 36.32
C ILE A 59 20.91 18.97 35.33
N MET A 60 21.22 18.58 34.10
CA MET A 60 21.50 19.50 33.01
C MET A 60 20.36 19.47 32.00
N GLU A 61 19.69 20.60 31.83
CA GLU A 61 18.72 20.79 30.75
C GLU A 61 19.46 21.13 29.45
N TYR A 62 19.04 20.52 28.35
CA TYR A 62 19.48 20.89 27.02
C TYR A 62 18.27 21.10 26.12
N ALA A 63 18.35 22.07 25.22
CA ALA A 63 17.30 22.33 24.24
C ALA A 63 17.55 21.47 23.00
N ILE A 64 16.51 20.83 22.48
CA ILE A 64 16.51 20.15 21.20
C ILE A 64 15.60 20.97 20.28
N SER A 65 16.14 21.41 19.15
CA SER A 65 15.37 22.17 18.15
C SER A 65 14.27 21.30 17.53
N ALA A 66 13.20 21.94 17.04
CA ALA A 66 12.13 21.23 16.33
C ALA A 66 12.65 20.46 15.11
N ARG A 67 13.68 21.00 14.46
CA ARG A 67 14.31 20.38 13.30
C ARG A 67 15.06 19.11 13.66
N GLU A 68 15.89 19.14 14.70
CA GLU A 68 16.62 17.95 15.16
C GLU A 68 15.65 16.82 15.55
N VAL A 69 14.55 17.17 16.23
CA VAL A 69 13.51 16.20 16.58
C VAL A 69 12.87 15.61 15.32
N ALA A 70 12.49 16.46 14.35
CA ALA A 70 11.86 16.00 13.12
C ALA A 70 12.81 15.11 12.27
N GLU A 71 14.09 15.47 12.20
CA GLU A 71 15.11 14.72 11.47
C GLU A 71 15.41 13.38 12.14
N ASP A 72 15.45 13.34 13.47
CA ASP A 72 15.62 12.10 14.23
C ASP A 72 14.45 11.14 14.01
N ILE A 73 13.21 11.65 14.08
CA ILE A 73 12.00 10.87 13.77
C ILE A 73 12.03 10.36 12.33
N ALA A 74 12.37 11.22 11.36
CA ALA A 74 12.46 10.82 9.96
C ALA A 74 13.54 9.74 9.75
N ARG A 75 14.67 9.83 10.44
CA ARG A 75 15.75 8.83 10.36
C ARG A 75 15.31 7.48 10.92
N GLU A 76 14.66 7.47 12.08
CA GLU A 76 14.13 6.24 12.68
C GLU A 76 13.11 5.56 11.77
N LEU A 77 12.09 6.30 11.31
CA LEU A 77 11.04 5.75 10.46
C LEU A 77 11.59 5.22 9.15
N ASN A 78 12.52 5.95 8.54
CA ASN A 78 13.17 5.50 7.32
C ASN A 78 14.15 4.37 7.57
N GLY A 79 14.63 4.13 8.79
CA GLY A 79 15.60 3.09 9.13
C GLY A 79 14.97 1.79 9.67
N ASP A 80 13.65 1.76 9.87
CA ASP A 80 12.91 0.60 10.44
C ASP A 80 13.12 -0.69 9.62
N SER A 81 13.37 -0.56 8.31
CA SER A 81 13.65 -1.68 7.40
C SER A 81 15.14 -1.89 7.10
N GLY A 82 16.04 -1.29 7.88
CA GLY A 82 17.49 -1.47 7.77
C GLY A 82 18.23 -0.35 7.02
N GLU A 83 19.52 -0.57 6.77
CA GLU A 83 20.40 0.45 6.22
C GLU A 83 20.00 0.85 4.78
N GLY A 84 19.94 2.16 4.52
CA GLY A 84 19.57 2.70 3.22
C GLY A 84 18.10 2.53 2.83
N SER A 85 17.25 2.18 3.80
CA SER A 85 15.80 2.19 3.61
C SER A 85 15.23 3.62 3.61
N PHE A 86 14.09 3.78 2.91
CA PHE A 86 13.43 5.07 2.80
C PHE A 86 11.93 4.84 2.58
N HIS A 87 11.14 5.12 3.61
CA HIS A 87 9.69 4.90 3.62
C HIS A 87 8.89 6.16 3.29
N GLY A 88 9.53 7.19 2.72
CA GLY A 88 8.83 8.38 2.26
C GLY A 88 8.54 9.41 3.35
N VAL A 89 9.29 9.38 4.46
CA VAL A 89 9.20 10.41 5.49
C VAL A 89 10.38 11.37 5.37
N PHE A 90 10.13 12.68 5.36
CA PHE A 90 11.18 13.69 5.29
C PHE A 90 10.77 14.98 5.99
N VAL A 91 11.75 15.84 6.28
CA VAL A 91 11.53 17.14 6.91
C VAL A 91 11.50 18.22 5.82
N ALA A 92 10.40 18.98 5.75
CA ALA A 92 10.30 20.10 4.82
C ALA A 92 11.18 21.28 5.27
N ALA A 93 11.77 22.01 4.33
CA ALA A 93 12.55 23.22 4.65
C ALA A 93 11.69 24.37 5.20
N GLY A 94 10.37 24.36 4.93
CA GLY A 94 9.43 25.38 5.38
C GLY A 94 8.17 24.81 6.02
N LYS A 95 7.17 25.69 6.21
CA LYS A 95 5.85 25.33 6.77
C LYS A 95 5.03 24.38 5.86
N THR A 96 5.41 24.31 4.59
CA THR A 96 4.79 23.45 3.58
C THR A 96 5.87 22.87 2.68
N PRO A 97 5.79 21.60 2.29
CA PRO A 97 6.73 21.03 1.34
C PRO A 97 6.63 21.74 -0.02
N THR A 98 7.77 21.92 -0.65
CA THR A 98 7.86 22.37 -2.05
C THR A 98 7.63 21.20 -2.99
N GLU A 99 7.16 21.48 -4.21
CA GLU A 99 6.97 20.44 -5.23
C GLU A 99 8.28 19.73 -5.57
N THR A 100 9.40 20.45 -5.56
CA THR A 100 10.75 19.89 -5.76
C THR A 100 11.13 18.88 -4.68
N GLU A 101 10.82 19.16 -3.41
CA GLU A 101 11.05 18.22 -2.31
C GLU A 101 10.16 16.98 -2.46
N LEU A 102 8.90 17.15 -2.85
CA LEU A 102 7.97 16.03 -3.07
C LEU A 102 8.43 15.13 -4.23
N ILE A 103 8.88 15.71 -5.33
CA ILE A 103 9.42 14.95 -6.48
C ILE A 103 10.67 14.18 -6.05
N GLY A 104 11.61 14.84 -5.38
CA GLY A 104 12.84 14.19 -4.89
C GLY A 104 12.55 13.06 -3.90
N ALA A 105 11.63 13.27 -2.96
CA ALA A 105 11.21 12.24 -2.02
C ALA A 105 10.54 11.05 -2.73
N ARG A 106 9.63 11.30 -3.68
CA ARG A 106 8.98 10.24 -4.46
C ARG A 106 9.99 9.44 -5.28
N GLN A 107 11.00 10.09 -5.83
CA GLN A 107 12.07 9.41 -6.56
C GLN A 107 12.85 8.46 -5.64
N ARG A 108 13.28 8.94 -4.47
CA ARG A 108 13.99 8.10 -3.47
C ARG A 108 13.15 6.91 -3.00
N LEU A 109 11.85 7.13 -2.79
CA LEU A 109 10.91 6.07 -2.43
C LEU A 109 10.77 5.02 -3.53
N ARG A 110 10.66 5.48 -4.79
CA ARG A 110 10.61 4.60 -5.96
C ARG A 110 11.88 3.77 -6.10
N GLU A 111 13.04 4.38 -5.96
CA GLU A 111 14.35 3.70 -6.01
C GLU A 111 14.49 2.66 -4.89
N PHE A 112 13.99 2.96 -3.69
CA PHE A 112 13.92 2.00 -2.60
C PHE A 112 13.01 0.81 -2.93
N HIS A 113 11.80 1.05 -3.42
CA HIS A 113 10.89 -0.02 -3.84
C HIS A 113 11.47 -0.87 -4.97
N GLN A 114 12.16 -0.26 -5.93
CA GLN A 114 12.82 -1.01 -7.01
C GLN A 114 13.89 -1.96 -6.47
N ARG A 115 14.68 -1.52 -5.48
CA ARG A 115 15.69 -2.37 -4.81
C ARG A 115 15.04 -3.56 -4.10
N LEU A 116 13.92 -3.34 -3.39
CA LEU A 116 13.17 -4.41 -2.73
C LEU A 116 12.62 -5.43 -3.74
N VAL A 117 12.01 -4.95 -4.82
CA VAL A 117 11.49 -5.84 -5.87
C VAL A 117 12.60 -6.65 -6.54
N ALA A 118 13.76 -6.03 -6.79
CA ALA A 118 14.91 -6.74 -7.35
C ALA A 118 15.45 -7.82 -6.40
N ALA A 119 15.47 -7.55 -5.09
CA ALA A 119 15.84 -8.55 -4.09
C ALA A 119 14.85 -9.73 -4.07
N ALA A 120 13.55 -9.44 -4.10
CA ALA A 120 12.50 -10.46 -4.15
C ALA A 120 12.54 -11.28 -5.45
N ASP A 121 12.82 -10.65 -6.59
CA ASP A 121 12.98 -11.34 -7.87
C ASP A 121 14.15 -12.34 -7.81
N LEU A 122 15.29 -11.93 -7.24
CA LEU A 122 16.44 -12.82 -7.05
C LEU A 122 16.11 -14.01 -6.13
N GLU A 123 15.39 -13.76 -5.04
CA GLU A 123 14.98 -14.81 -4.11
C GLU A 123 13.99 -15.79 -4.76
N TRP A 124 13.08 -15.26 -5.59
CA TRP A 124 12.16 -16.06 -6.39
C TRP A 124 12.89 -16.95 -7.41
N GLU A 125 13.90 -16.42 -8.09
CA GLU A 125 14.69 -17.21 -9.04
C GLU A 125 15.41 -18.38 -8.36
N ARG A 126 15.88 -18.19 -7.13
CA ARG A 126 16.60 -19.20 -6.35
C ARG A 126 15.69 -20.28 -5.78
N THR A 127 14.55 -19.90 -5.19
CA THR A 127 13.73 -20.82 -4.39
C THR A 127 12.41 -21.21 -5.04
N ARG A 128 11.88 -20.36 -5.94
CA ARG A 128 10.50 -20.43 -6.46
C ARG A 128 9.44 -20.57 -5.38
N ASN A 129 9.76 -20.13 -4.15
CA ASN A 129 8.88 -20.26 -3.00
C ASN A 129 8.48 -18.86 -2.52
N PRO A 130 7.17 -18.51 -2.60
CA PRO A 130 6.72 -17.17 -2.24
C PRO A 130 6.85 -16.88 -0.74
N MET A 131 7.07 -17.89 0.11
CA MET A 131 7.21 -17.72 1.56
C MET A 131 8.49 -16.97 1.98
N PHE A 132 9.53 -16.96 1.14
CA PHE A 132 10.77 -16.22 1.43
C PHE A 132 10.67 -14.73 1.09
N ILE A 133 9.59 -14.32 0.43
CA ILE A 133 9.37 -12.93 0.05
C ILE A 133 8.59 -12.23 1.15
N THR A 134 9.12 -11.12 1.63
CA THR A 134 8.57 -10.35 2.73
C THR A 134 7.34 -9.55 2.30
N ASP A 135 6.49 -9.19 3.25
CA ASP A 135 5.34 -8.32 2.98
C ASP A 135 5.75 -6.93 2.50
N LEU A 136 6.93 -6.46 2.94
CA LEU A 136 7.50 -5.20 2.48
C LEU A 136 7.81 -5.22 0.98
N GLU A 137 8.40 -6.30 0.48
CA GLU A 137 8.70 -6.47 -0.95
C GLU A 137 7.42 -6.60 -1.80
N ARG A 138 6.42 -7.35 -1.31
CA ARG A 138 5.10 -7.43 -1.98
C ARG A 138 4.44 -6.06 -2.04
N ARG A 139 4.51 -5.29 -0.96
CA ARG A 139 3.94 -3.94 -0.90
C ARG A 139 4.66 -3.00 -1.87
N ALA A 140 5.98 -3.05 -1.92
CA ALA A 140 6.79 -2.28 -2.87
C ALA A 140 6.38 -2.57 -4.32
N ALA A 141 6.23 -3.84 -4.69
CA ALA A 141 5.76 -4.22 -6.02
C ALA A 141 4.34 -3.70 -6.32
N ARG A 142 3.41 -3.76 -5.36
CA ARG A 142 2.06 -3.18 -5.52
C ARG A 142 2.09 -1.67 -5.72
N GLN A 143 2.92 -0.96 -4.95
CA GLN A 143 3.07 0.50 -5.08
C GLN A 143 3.72 0.91 -6.41
N LEU A 144 4.57 0.06 -6.98
CA LEU A 144 5.11 0.23 -8.33
C LEU A 144 4.14 -0.21 -9.44
N GLY A 145 3.00 -0.83 -9.11
CA GLY A 145 2.04 -1.36 -10.08
C GLY A 145 2.56 -2.56 -10.87
N LEU A 146 3.49 -3.34 -10.31
CA LEU A 146 4.08 -4.49 -10.96
C LEU A 146 3.28 -5.76 -10.68
N GLU A 147 2.97 -6.52 -11.73
CA GLU A 147 2.44 -7.88 -11.61
C GLU A 147 3.61 -8.87 -11.63
N LYS A 148 3.78 -9.61 -10.52
CA LYS A 148 4.89 -10.58 -10.36
C LYS A 148 4.35 -11.96 -9.98
N PRO A 149 4.97 -13.07 -10.44
CA PRO A 149 4.50 -14.42 -10.14
C PRO A 149 4.44 -14.76 -8.65
N TRP A 150 5.34 -14.15 -7.87
CA TRP A 150 5.42 -14.31 -6.42
C TRP A 150 4.51 -13.37 -5.63
N LEU A 151 3.86 -12.42 -6.31
CA LEU A 151 2.83 -11.56 -5.75
C LEU A 151 1.54 -12.36 -5.72
N TYR A 152 1.49 -13.32 -4.80
CA TYR A 152 0.34 -14.20 -4.62
C TYR A 152 -0.82 -13.39 -4.03
N ASP A 153 -1.72 -12.92 -4.90
CA ASP A 153 -3.01 -12.42 -4.48
C ASP A 153 -4.01 -13.57 -4.55
N SER A 154 -4.34 -14.15 -3.39
CA SER A 154 -5.45 -15.10 -3.29
C SER A 154 -6.74 -14.37 -3.68
N LYS A 155 -7.17 -14.50 -4.93
CA LYS A 155 -8.49 -14.02 -5.33
C LYS A 155 -9.52 -14.72 -4.43
N PRO A 156 -10.44 -13.97 -3.79
CA PRO A 156 -11.44 -14.57 -2.93
C PRO A 156 -12.20 -15.64 -3.72
N ALA A 157 -12.30 -16.83 -3.14
CA ALA A 157 -13.15 -17.87 -3.71
C ALA A 157 -14.59 -17.38 -3.65
N VAL A 158 -15.33 -17.56 -4.74
CA VAL A 158 -16.77 -17.29 -4.78
C VAL A 158 -17.50 -18.55 -4.36
N GLU A 159 -18.67 -18.42 -3.74
CA GLU A 159 -19.48 -19.58 -3.38
C GLU A 159 -20.36 -19.99 -4.55
N CYS A 160 -20.50 -21.30 -4.77
CA CYS A 160 -21.43 -21.81 -5.76
C CYS A 160 -22.87 -21.47 -5.33
N PRO A 161 -23.70 -20.83 -6.17
CA PRO A 161 -25.07 -20.46 -5.81
C PRO A 161 -26.00 -21.66 -5.57
N VAL A 162 -25.59 -22.87 -5.97
CA VAL A 162 -26.40 -24.09 -5.87
C VAL A 162 -26.04 -24.91 -4.64
N CYS A 163 -24.75 -25.11 -4.37
CA CYS A 163 -24.29 -26.02 -3.32
C CYS A 163 -23.37 -25.37 -2.28
N ALA A 164 -23.18 -24.05 -2.33
CA ALA A 164 -22.32 -23.26 -1.45
C ALA A 164 -20.82 -23.68 -1.41
N GLU A 165 -20.38 -24.54 -2.34
CA GLU A 165 -18.98 -24.95 -2.43
C GLU A 165 -18.08 -23.75 -2.82
N ARG A 166 -16.91 -23.63 -2.21
CA ARG A 166 -15.94 -22.57 -2.54
C ARG A 166 -15.27 -22.87 -3.88
N ILE A 167 -15.55 -22.05 -4.88
CA ILE A 167 -15.03 -22.19 -6.23
C ILE A 167 -14.12 -21.01 -6.60
N LYS A 168 -13.18 -21.25 -7.51
CA LYS A 168 -12.39 -20.16 -8.10
C LYS A 168 -13.31 -19.29 -8.97
N PRO A 169 -13.14 -17.95 -8.97
CA PRO A 169 -13.92 -17.09 -9.84
C PRO A 169 -13.72 -17.46 -11.31
N GLY A 170 -14.82 -17.53 -12.07
CA GLY A 170 -14.82 -17.88 -13.49
C GLY A 170 -14.87 -19.38 -13.79
N VAL A 171 -15.21 -20.25 -12.84
CA VAL A 171 -15.43 -21.67 -13.13
C VAL A 171 -16.74 -21.85 -13.93
N ALA A 172 -16.68 -22.57 -15.06
CA ALA A 172 -17.83 -22.79 -15.94
C ALA A 172 -18.84 -23.80 -15.36
N VAL A 173 -18.34 -24.83 -14.69
CA VAL A 173 -19.15 -25.91 -14.08
C VAL A 173 -18.63 -26.19 -12.68
N CYS A 174 -19.52 -26.18 -11.69
CA CYS A 174 -19.19 -26.48 -10.30
C CYS A 174 -18.70 -27.92 -10.15
N ARG A 175 -17.58 -28.12 -9.46
CA ARG A 175 -17.04 -29.47 -9.19
C ARG A 175 -17.84 -30.25 -8.15
N GLY A 176 -18.50 -29.57 -7.21
CA GLY A 176 -19.26 -30.21 -6.14
C GLY A 176 -20.60 -30.74 -6.62
N CYS A 177 -21.40 -29.90 -7.28
CA CYS A 177 -22.77 -30.26 -7.71
C CYS A 177 -22.96 -30.41 -9.22
N GLY A 178 -21.96 -30.11 -10.05
CA GLY A 178 -22.09 -30.16 -11.51
C GLY A 178 -22.92 -29.04 -12.12
N ALA A 179 -23.37 -28.05 -11.34
CA ALA A 179 -24.14 -26.93 -11.86
C ALA A 179 -23.31 -26.09 -12.86
N ILE A 180 -23.93 -25.75 -13.98
CA ILE A 180 -23.36 -24.82 -14.97
C ILE A 180 -23.50 -23.39 -14.42
N LEU A 181 -22.38 -22.75 -14.16
CA LEU A 181 -22.31 -21.40 -13.58
C LEU A 181 -22.09 -20.32 -14.64
N ASP A 182 -21.39 -20.67 -15.72
CA ASP A 182 -21.16 -19.80 -16.87
C ASP A 182 -21.39 -20.60 -18.16
N ARG A 183 -22.55 -20.37 -18.78
CA ARG A 183 -22.95 -21.05 -20.03
C ARG A 183 -22.06 -20.69 -21.21
N ALA A 184 -21.61 -19.44 -21.32
CA ALA A 184 -20.78 -19.00 -22.44
C ALA A 184 -19.42 -19.68 -22.39
N ARG A 185 -18.82 -19.74 -21.20
CA ARG A 185 -17.57 -20.46 -20.98
C ARG A 185 -17.76 -21.96 -21.14
N ALA A 186 -18.86 -22.53 -20.67
CA ALA A 186 -19.16 -23.95 -20.84
C ALA A 186 -19.34 -24.34 -22.32
N ALA A 187 -19.98 -23.49 -23.14
CA ALA A 187 -20.13 -23.69 -24.58
C ALA A 187 -18.78 -23.62 -25.31
N GLN A 188 -17.88 -22.69 -24.94
CA GLN A 188 -16.52 -22.61 -25.50
C GLN A 188 -15.72 -23.90 -25.33
N PHE A 189 -15.89 -24.60 -24.21
CA PHE A 189 -15.22 -25.87 -23.94
C PHE A 189 -16.05 -27.11 -24.34
N GLY A 190 -17.15 -26.93 -25.08
CA GLY A 190 -17.99 -28.03 -25.58
C GLY A 190 -18.77 -28.78 -24.50
N LEU A 191 -18.93 -28.20 -23.31
CA LEU A 191 -19.69 -28.79 -22.19
C LEU A 191 -21.21 -28.64 -22.38
N ILE A 192 -21.64 -27.74 -23.27
CA ILE A 192 -23.02 -27.47 -23.65
C ILE A 192 -23.04 -27.19 -25.14
N ALA A 193 -24.09 -27.62 -25.84
CA ALA A 193 -24.30 -27.19 -27.22
C ALA A 193 -24.41 -25.65 -27.28
N PRO A 194 -23.74 -24.97 -28.23
CA PRO A 194 -23.99 -23.56 -28.47
C PRO A 194 -25.47 -23.39 -28.80
N GLU A 195 -26.14 -22.50 -28.08
CA GLU A 195 -27.56 -22.21 -28.29
C GLU A 195 -27.68 -21.60 -29.69
N GLU A 196 -28.20 -22.38 -30.65
CA GLU A 196 -28.50 -21.89 -31.99
C GLU A 196 -29.40 -20.66 -31.87
N GLU A 197 -28.92 -19.51 -32.34
CA GLU A 197 -29.72 -18.30 -32.48
C GLU A 197 -31.00 -18.64 -33.25
N LYS A 198 -32.11 -18.80 -32.53
CA LYS A 198 -33.43 -18.88 -33.15
C LYS A 198 -33.69 -17.55 -33.84
N LYS A 199 -33.45 -17.52 -35.15
CA LYS A 199 -33.90 -16.44 -36.04
C LYS A 199 -35.38 -16.15 -35.75
N PRO A 200 -35.77 -14.89 -35.52
CA PRO A 200 -37.17 -14.55 -35.29
C PRO A 200 -37.98 -14.89 -36.54
N ALA A 201 -39.05 -15.67 -36.36
CA ALA A 201 -39.96 -16.07 -37.42
C ALA A 201 -40.61 -14.85 -38.08
N GLU A 202 -40.45 -14.72 -39.40
CA GLU A 202 -41.12 -13.71 -40.22
C GLU A 202 -42.64 -13.83 -40.09
N ALA A 203 -43.27 -12.78 -39.58
CA ALA A 203 -44.70 -12.62 -39.53
C ALA A 203 -45.25 -12.44 -40.96
N GLN A 204 -45.85 -13.49 -41.53
CA GLN A 204 -46.64 -13.41 -42.75
C GLN A 204 -47.90 -12.57 -42.51
N LYS A 205 -47.88 -11.30 -42.94
CA LYS A 205 -49.09 -10.47 -43.11
C LYS A 205 -49.89 -10.99 -44.30
N LYS A 206 -51.03 -11.62 -44.03
CA LYS A 206 -52.14 -11.73 -44.98
C LYS A 206 -52.69 -10.32 -45.24
N ASN A 207 -52.47 -9.78 -46.42
CA ASN A 207 -53.27 -8.66 -46.94
C ASN A 207 -54.21 -9.19 -48.02
N GLY A 208 -55.49 -9.27 -47.67
CA GLY A 208 -56.56 -9.27 -48.65
C GLY A 208 -56.74 -7.87 -49.24
N GLY A 209 -57.22 -7.81 -50.48
CA GLY A 209 -57.72 -6.57 -51.08
C GLY A 209 -57.45 -6.48 -52.58
N LYS A 210 -58.32 -7.07 -53.40
CA LYS A 210 -59.09 -6.33 -54.40
C LYS A 210 -60.30 -7.12 -54.85
#